data_AF-A0AAE1QSU2-F1
#
_entry.id   AF-A0AAE1QSU2-F1
#
_cell.length_a   1.000
_cell.length_b   1.000
_cell.length_c   1.000
_cell.angle_alpha   90.00
_cell.angle_beta   90.00
_cell.angle_gamma   90.00
#
_symmetry.space_group_name_H-M   'P 1'
#
loop_
_entity.id
_entity.type
_entity.pdbx_description
1 polymer ?
#
loop_
_entity_poly.entity_id
_entity_poly.type
_entity_poly.pdbx_seq_one_letter_code
_entity_poly.pdbx_strand_id
1 'polypeptide(L)'
;MYDSKGPCVGTKGFRAPEVLFRSAHQDTKLDIWSAGVTLLYFIIGRTPFAGDPDQNIKEIVKLKGSEDLWEVAKLHNRESSFPADLFDMKFVSPVKLRDWCLRNTRKSLIDLGDKCLTSNPRLRISAEEALRHEFFAPCYEDWRKRRLYRQESQDIGSTLPIPPENSRTCGVL
;
A
#
# COMPACT_ATOMS: atom_id res chain seq x y z
N MET A 1 -1.67 -2.54 -40.38
CA MET A 1 -1.46 -1.41 -39.44
C MET A 1 -1.21 -2.02 -38.08
N TYR A 2 0.00 -1.85 -37.54
CA TYR A 2 0.40 -2.46 -36.27
C TYR A 2 -0.47 -1.94 -35.12
N ASP A 3 -1.19 -2.83 -34.47
CA ASP A 3 -1.74 -2.59 -33.14
C ASP A 3 -0.56 -2.62 -32.16
N SER A 4 0.09 -1.48 -31.96
CA SER A 4 1.18 -1.31 -30.99
C SER A 4 0.62 -1.16 -29.56
N LYS A 5 -0.41 -1.94 -29.21
CA LYS A 5 -0.94 -2.01 -27.85
C LYS A 5 -0.25 -3.16 -27.13
N GLY A 6 0.88 -2.85 -26.51
CA GLY A 6 1.43 -3.72 -25.47
C GLY A 6 0.33 -4.02 -24.44
N PRO A 7 0.17 -5.28 -24.00
CA PRO A 7 -0.88 -5.64 -23.06
C PRO A 7 -0.72 -4.79 -21.79
N CYS A 8 -1.76 -4.06 -21.41
CA CYS A 8 -1.79 -3.38 -20.13
C CYS A 8 -1.71 -4.46 -19.02
N VAL A 9 -0.52 -4.67 -18.50
CA VAL A 9 -0.21 -5.59 -17.40
C VAL A 9 -0.92 -5.14 -16.12
N GLY A 10 -1.32 -6.11 -15.29
CA GLY A 10 -2.00 -5.88 -14.01
C GLY A 10 -3.51 -6.19 -14.02
N THR A 11 -4.01 -6.66 -12.88
CA THR A 11 -5.43 -6.97 -12.65
C THR A 11 -6.27 -5.70 -12.79
N LYS A 12 -7.34 -5.74 -13.60
CA LYS A 12 -8.13 -4.55 -14.02
C LYS A 12 -8.48 -3.60 -12.87
N GLY A 13 -8.88 -4.15 -11.72
CA GLY A 13 -9.30 -3.40 -10.54
C GLY A 13 -8.19 -2.77 -9.70
N PHE A 14 -6.91 -3.03 -10.00
CA PHE A 14 -5.77 -2.56 -9.21
C PHE A 14 -4.88 -1.56 -9.95
N ARG A 15 -5.27 -1.19 -11.18
CA ARG A 15 -4.51 -0.29 -12.05
C ARG A 15 -4.61 1.16 -11.56
N ALA A 16 -3.48 1.85 -11.53
CA ALA A 16 -3.42 3.25 -11.17
C ALA A 16 -4.00 4.17 -12.26
N PRO A 17 -4.41 5.41 -11.93
CA PRO A 17 -5.01 6.34 -12.88
C PRO A 17 -4.16 6.57 -14.14
N GLU A 18 -2.85 6.71 -13.99
CA GLU A 18 -1.91 6.90 -15.10
C GLU A 18 -1.85 5.70 -16.06
N VAL A 19 -2.09 4.48 -15.56
CA VAL A 19 -2.20 3.27 -16.39
C VAL A 19 -3.53 3.25 -17.12
N LEU A 20 -4.62 3.65 -16.46
CA LEU A 20 -5.95 3.76 -17.08
C LEU A 20 -5.94 4.79 -18.22
N PHE A 21 -5.23 5.91 -18.04
CA PHE A 21 -4.98 6.91 -19.09
C PHE A 21 -3.94 6.47 -20.13
N ARG A 22 -3.38 5.27 -20.03
CA ARG A 22 -2.36 4.75 -20.97
C ARG A 22 -1.16 5.68 -21.08
N SER A 23 -0.68 6.21 -19.95
CA SER A 23 0.56 6.96 -19.88
C SER A 23 1.73 6.12 -20.36
N ALA A 24 2.64 6.74 -21.12
CA ALA A 24 3.94 6.15 -21.46
C ALA A 24 4.93 6.17 -20.28
N HIS A 25 4.70 7.04 -19.30
CA HIS A 25 5.52 7.18 -18.09
C HIS A 25 4.84 6.41 -16.96
N GLN A 26 5.40 5.26 -16.63
CA GLN A 26 4.97 4.35 -15.58
C GLN A 26 6.14 4.11 -14.63
N ASP A 27 5.90 4.24 -13.33
CA ASP A 27 6.93 4.13 -12.28
C ASP A 27 6.47 3.11 -11.22
N THR A 28 7.38 2.73 -10.34
CA THR A 28 7.17 1.87 -9.15
C THR A 28 6.02 2.34 -8.25
N LYS A 29 5.64 3.62 -8.32
CA LYS A 29 4.46 4.18 -7.62
C LYS A 29 3.14 3.53 -8.04
N LEU A 30 3.09 2.80 -9.16
CA LEU A 30 1.95 1.98 -9.55
C LEU A 30 1.65 0.88 -8.53
N ASP A 31 2.69 0.23 -7.99
CA ASP A 31 2.52 -0.82 -7.00
C ASP A 31 1.99 -0.25 -5.67
N ILE A 32 2.34 0.99 -5.34
CA ILE A 32 1.79 1.70 -4.17
C ILE A 32 0.30 1.94 -4.33
N TRP A 33 -0.16 2.30 -5.54
CA TRP A 33 -1.58 2.41 -5.81
C TRP A 33 -2.28 1.05 -5.62
N SER A 34 -1.74 -0.02 -6.21
CA SER A 34 -2.30 -1.37 -6.07
C SER A 34 -2.33 -1.83 -4.60
N ALA A 35 -1.32 -1.48 -3.80
CA ALA A 35 -1.33 -1.69 -2.35
C ALA A 35 -2.45 -0.89 -1.67
N GLY A 36 -2.64 0.38 -2.02
CA GLY A 36 -3.75 1.21 -1.54
C GLY A 36 -5.12 0.61 -1.87
N VAL A 37 -5.31 0.08 -3.08
CA VAL A 37 -6.53 -0.63 -3.50
C VAL A 37 -6.75 -1.88 -2.65
N THR A 38 -5.68 -2.60 -2.32
CA THR A 38 -5.73 -3.79 -1.44
C THR A 38 -6.11 -3.42 -0.01
N LEU A 39 -5.54 -2.34 0.54
CA LEU A 39 -5.94 -1.83 1.86
C LEU A 39 -7.42 -1.43 1.85
N LEU A 40 -7.86 -0.73 0.81
CA LEU A 40 -9.25 -0.36 0.63
C LEU A 40 -10.16 -1.59 0.56
N TYR A 41 -9.76 -2.64 -0.16
CA TYR A 41 -10.46 -3.94 -0.20
C TYR A 41 -10.62 -4.54 1.19
N PHE A 42 -9.56 -4.58 2.01
CA PHE A 42 -9.65 -5.10 3.37
C PHE A 42 -10.60 -4.29 4.26
N ILE A 43 -10.63 -2.98 4.06
CA ILE A 43 -11.53 -2.10 4.79
C ILE A 43 -12.97 -2.37 4.37
N ILE A 44 -13.30 -2.37 3.07
CA ILE A 44 -14.69 -2.42 2.58
C ILE A 44 -15.24 -3.84 2.40
N GLY A 45 -14.38 -4.87 2.42
CA GLY A 45 -14.73 -6.28 2.26
C GLY A 45 -15.15 -6.72 0.85
N ARG A 46 -14.98 -5.85 -0.16
CA ARG A 46 -15.32 -6.12 -1.58
C ARG A 46 -14.36 -5.39 -2.51
N THR A 47 -14.28 -5.79 -3.78
CA THR A 47 -13.40 -5.09 -4.74
C THR A 47 -13.89 -3.65 -4.98
N PRO A 48 -13.05 -2.61 -4.76
CA PRO A 48 -13.47 -1.22 -4.95
C PRO A 48 -13.66 -0.87 -6.43
N PHE A 49 -12.88 -1.49 -7.31
CA PHE A 49 -12.90 -1.26 -8.75
C PHE A 49 -13.03 -2.60 -9.47
N ALA A 50 -14.11 -2.80 -10.22
CA ALA A 50 -14.41 -4.06 -10.90
C ALA A 50 -14.74 -3.91 -12.38
N GLY A 51 -14.80 -2.67 -12.87
CA GLY A 51 -15.23 -2.34 -14.22
C GLY A 51 -14.11 -2.42 -15.26
N ASP A 52 -14.47 -2.02 -16.47
CA ASP A 52 -13.52 -1.66 -17.51
C ASP A 52 -12.74 -0.37 -17.16
N PRO A 53 -11.72 0.03 -17.95
CA PRO A 53 -10.93 1.21 -17.63
C PRO A 53 -11.75 2.49 -17.45
N ASP A 54 -12.79 2.70 -18.27
CA ASP A 54 -13.60 3.91 -18.23
C ASP A 54 -14.46 3.92 -16.96
N GLN A 55 -15.08 2.79 -16.62
CA GLN A 55 -15.84 2.66 -15.37
C GLN A 55 -14.93 2.81 -14.15
N ASN A 56 -13.72 2.26 -14.18
CA ASN A 56 -12.77 2.42 -13.08
C ASN A 56 -12.34 3.89 -12.91
N ILE A 57 -12.15 4.65 -14.00
CA ILE A 57 -11.92 6.10 -13.93
C ILE A 57 -13.10 6.79 -13.21
N LYS A 58 -14.34 6.46 -13.55
CA LYS A 58 -15.54 7.03 -12.88
C LYS A 58 -15.58 6.70 -11.39
N GLU A 59 -15.28 5.45 -11.01
CA GLU A 59 -15.23 5.06 -9.59
C GLU A 59 -14.08 5.75 -8.84
N ILE A 60 -12.94 5.95 -9.47
CA ILE A 60 -11.83 6.70 -8.87
C ILE A 60 -12.20 8.18 -8.71
N VAL A 61 -12.87 8.80 -9.70
CA VAL A 61 -13.39 10.17 -9.58
C VAL A 61 -14.38 10.28 -8.42
N LYS A 62 -15.27 9.31 -8.23
CA LYS A 62 -16.17 9.29 -7.06
C LYS A 62 -15.42 9.20 -5.73
N LEU A 63 -14.26 8.53 -5.70
CA LEU A 63 -13.46 8.35 -4.49
C LEU A 63 -12.55 9.55 -4.18
N LYS A 64 -11.87 10.10 -5.19
CA LYS A 64 -10.80 11.10 -5.02
C LYS A 64 -11.18 12.49 -5.51
N GLY A 65 -12.20 12.62 -6.35
CA GLY A 65 -12.60 13.88 -6.98
C GLY A 65 -12.19 13.95 -8.46
N SER A 66 -12.95 14.71 -9.24
CA SER A 66 -12.73 14.89 -10.68
C SER A 66 -11.51 15.76 -10.96
N GLU A 67 -11.30 16.82 -10.17
CA GLU A 67 -10.17 17.75 -10.31
C GLU A 67 -8.82 17.05 -10.17
N ASP A 68 -8.63 16.26 -9.09
CA ASP A 68 -7.42 15.46 -8.86
C ASP A 68 -7.08 14.57 -10.06
N LEU A 69 -8.09 13.94 -10.66
CA LEU A 69 -7.91 12.99 -11.74
C LEU A 69 -7.73 13.69 -13.10
N TRP A 70 -8.34 14.86 -13.27
CA TRP A 70 -8.12 15.72 -14.42
C TRP A 70 -6.68 16.25 -14.47
N GLU A 71 -6.13 16.67 -13.33
CA GLU A 71 -4.71 17.07 -13.24
C GLU A 71 -3.76 15.92 -13.59
N VAL A 72 -4.12 14.66 -13.27
CA VAL A 72 -3.36 13.49 -13.72
C VAL A 72 -3.47 13.32 -15.24
N ALA A 73 -4.66 13.50 -15.84
CA ALA A 73 -4.82 13.42 -17.29
C ALA A 73 -3.94 14.46 -18.00
N LYS A 74 -3.92 15.72 -17.51
CA LYS A 74 -3.01 16.77 -18.00
C LYS A 74 -1.54 16.42 -17.84
N LEU A 75 -1.16 15.94 -16.65
CA LEU A 75 0.21 15.55 -16.34
C LEU A 75 0.78 14.54 -17.35
N HIS A 76 -0.09 13.69 -17.89
CA HIS A 76 0.27 12.65 -18.85
C HIS A 76 -0.05 12.97 -20.31
N ASN A 77 -0.54 14.19 -20.63
CA ASN A 77 -1.01 14.60 -21.96
C ASN A 77 -2.09 13.66 -22.52
N ARG A 78 -3.08 13.34 -21.69
CA ARG A 78 -4.16 12.37 -21.96
C ARG A 78 -5.56 12.95 -21.69
N GLU A 79 -5.71 14.26 -21.76
CA GLU A 79 -6.97 14.99 -21.54
C GLU A 79 -8.11 14.48 -22.42
N SER A 80 -7.82 14.10 -23.67
CA SER A 80 -8.81 13.53 -24.59
C SER A 80 -9.35 12.16 -24.17
N SER A 81 -8.66 11.48 -23.25
CA SER A 81 -9.08 10.21 -22.65
C SER A 81 -9.85 10.41 -21.34
N PHE A 82 -10.00 11.66 -20.86
CA PHE A 82 -10.80 11.95 -19.70
C PHE A 82 -12.30 11.94 -20.06
N PRO A 83 -13.15 11.19 -19.35
CA PRO A 83 -14.57 11.13 -19.67
C PRO A 83 -15.25 12.51 -19.49
N ALA A 84 -15.84 13.03 -20.57
CA ALA A 84 -16.40 14.38 -20.58
C ALA A 84 -17.60 14.56 -19.63
N ASP A 85 -18.29 13.47 -19.28
CA ASP A 85 -19.37 13.44 -18.31
C ASP A 85 -18.91 13.68 -16.86
N LEU A 86 -17.60 13.65 -16.60
CA LEU A 86 -17.02 13.85 -15.27
C LEU A 86 -16.59 15.30 -14.99
N PHE A 87 -16.55 16.18 -15.99
CA PHE A 87 -16.20 17.59 -15.79
C PHE A 87 -17.20 18.34 -14.89
N ASP A 88 -18.47 17.90 -14.89
CA ASP A 88 -19.56 18.53 -14.15
C ASP A 88 -19.98 17.72 -12.90
N MET A 89 -19.31 16.61 -12.61
CA MET A 89 -19.53 15.82 -11.40
C MET A 89 -18.99 16.59 -10.18
N LYS A 90 -19.86 17.39 -9.58
CA LYS A 90 -19.65 17.97 -8.24
C LYS A 90 -19.45 16.83 -7.24
N PHE A 91 -18.26 16.82 -6.63
CA PHE A 91 -17.86 16.06 -5.44
C PHE A 91 -18.99 15.20 -4.83
N VAL A 92 -19.03 13.91 -5.14
CA VAL A 92 -19.75 12.98 -4.26
C VAL A 92 -18.85 12.84 -3.06
N SER A 93 -19.22 13.50 -1.96
CA SER A 93 -18.32 13.63 -0.82
C SER A 93 -17.80 12.26 -0.38
N PRO A 94 -16.50 12.12 -0.03
CA PRO A 94 -15.91 10.87 0.50
C PRO A 94 -16.57 10.36 1.79
N VAL A 95 -17.61 11.06 2.26
CA VAL A 95 -18.20 11.00 3.60
C VAL A 95 -18.80 9.62 3.88
N LYS A 96 -19.38 8.91 2.90
CA LYS A 96 -19.93 7.57 3.21
C LYS A 96 -18.86 6.52 3.50
N LEU A 97 -17.71 6.60 2.83
CA LEU A 97 -16.63 5.64 3.07
C LEU A 97 -15.84 6.03 4.32
N ARG A 98 -15.47 7.31 4.44
CA ARG A 98 -14.71 7.84 5.58
C ARG A 98 -15.49 7.68 6.88
N ASP A 99 -16.79 7.95 6.90
CA ASP A 99 -17.63 7.77 8.11
C ASP A 99 -17.82 6.30 8.49
N TRP A 100 -17.93 5.41 7.50
CA TRP A 100 -18.02 3.97 7.75
C TRP A 100 -16.70 3.41 8.31
N CYS A 101 -15.57 3.87 7.75
CA CYS A 101 -14.21 3.54 8.20
C CYS A 101 -13.91 4.10 9.60
N LEU A 102 -14.28 5.35 9.87
CA LEU A 102 -14.06 6.04 11.14
C LEU A 102 -14.74 5.33 12.32
N ARG A 103 -15.83 4.61 12.07
CA ARG A 103 -16.57 3.84 13.08
C ARG A 103 -15.96 2.46 13.37
N ASN A 104 -15.15 1.89 12.47
CA ASN A 104 -14.75 0.48 12.53
C ASN A 104 -13.25 0.21 12.30
N THR A 105 -12.42 1.23 12.01
CA THR A 105 -11.03 1.04 11.55
C THR A 105 -10.05 2.03 12.22
N ARG A 106 -8.80 1.60 12.43
CA ARG A 106 -7.73 2.46 12.98
C ARG A 106 -7.51 3.66 12.05
N LYS A 107 -7.56 4.89 12.60
CA LYS A 107 -7.34 6.15 11.84
C LYS A 107 -6.05 6.13 11.01
N SER A 108 -4.97 5.54 11.54
CA SER A 108 -3.68 5.41 10.86
C SER A 108 -3.72 4.51 9.62
N LEU A 109 -4.61 3.51 9.56
CA LEU A 109 -4.80 2.69 8.37
C LEU A 109 -5.52 3.46 7.26
N ILE A 110 -6.52 4.26 7.63
CA ILE A 110 -7.26 5.10 6.68
C ILE A 110 -6.34 6.16 6.09
N ASP A 111 -5.52 6.79 6.94
CA ASP A 111 -4.52 7.77 6.50
C ASP A 111 -3.48 7.16 5.54
N LEU A 112 -2.94 5.97 5.87
CA LEU A 112 -2.04 5.24 4.97
C LEU A 112 -2.72 4.93 3.63
N GLY A 113 -3.96 4.44 3.67
CA GLY A 113 -4.75 4.14 2.48
C GLY A 113 -4.97 5.36 1.59
N ASP A 114 -5.31 6.52 2.18
CA ASP A 114 -5.54 7.77 1.43
C ASP A 114 -4.25 8.26 0.75
N LYS A 115 -3.10 8.14 1.43
CA LYS A 115 -1.76 8.47 0.89
C LYS A 115 -1.30 7.51 -0.23
N CYS A 116 -1.63 6.23 -0.13
CA CYS A 116 -1.38 5.25 -1.20
C CYS A 116 -2.28 5.50 -2.42
N LEU A 117 -3.53 5.94 -2.20
CA LEU A 117 -4.52 6.25 -3.23
C LEU A 117 -4.47 7.73 -3.67
N THR A 118 -3.34 8.42 -3.52
CA THR A 118 -3.14 9.75 -4.12
C THR A 118 -3.09 9.61 -5.64
N SER A 119 -3.97 10.33 -6.33
CA SER A 119 -4.14 10.30 -7.78
C SER A 119 -2.84 10.64 -8.50
N ASN A 120 -2.22 11.78 -8.14
CA ASN A 120 -0.95 12.20 -8.73
C ASN A 120 0.22 11.32 -8.27
N PRO A 121 0.87 10.55 -9.16
CA PRO A 121 1.95 9.64 -8.77
C PRO A 121 3.16 10.36 -8.16
N ARG A 122 3.38 11.64 -8.47
CA ARG A 122 4.47 12.46 -7.91
C ARG A 122 4.25 12.82 -6.45
N LEU A 123 2.99 12.88 -6.01
CA LEU A 123 2.60 13.21 -4.63
C LEU A 123 2.22 11.96 -3.83
N ARG A 124 2.04 10.81 -4.51
CA ARG A 124 1.77 9.52 -3.88
C ARG A 124 2.96 9.11 -3.02
N ILE A 125 2.68 8.59 -1.82
CA ILE A 125 3.70 8.12 -0.87
C ILE A 125 4.61 7.07 -1.53
N SER A 126 5.89 7.01 -1.17
CA SER A 126 6.80 5.93 -1.61
C SER A 126 6.64 4.68 -0.76
N ALA A 127 7.17 3.54 -1.23
CA ALA A 127 7.23 2.31 -0.44
C ALA A 127 7.96 2.53 0.90
N GLU A 128 9.07 3.29 0.85
CA GLU A 128 9.92 3.57 1.99
C GLU A 128 9.19 4.42 3.04
N GLU A 129 8.51 5.48 2.62
CA GLU A 129 7.68 6.32 3.50
C GLU A 129 6.46 5.56 4.03
N ALA A 130 5.82 4.73 3.20
CA ALA A 130 4.68 3.91 3.60
C ALA A 130 5.06 2.90 4.68
N LEU A 131 6.23 2.28 4.57
CA LEU A 131 6.76 1.38 5.59
C LEU A 131 7.03 2.12 6.91
N ARG A 132 7.48 3.38 6.87
CA ARG A 132 7.67 4.20 8.09
C ARG A 132 6.38 4.76 8.69
N HIS A 133 5.23 4.47 8.11
CA HIS A 133 3.97 5.04 8.54
C HIS A 133 3.58 4.59 9.96
N GLU A 134 2.87 5.45 10.71
CA GLU A 134 2.39 5.17 12.07
C GLU A 134 1.59 3.86 12.17
N PHE A 135 0.90 3.49 11.09
CA PHE A 135 0.18 2.21 10.99
C PHE A 135 1.07 1.00 11.31
N PHE A 136 2.33 1.01 10.87
CA PHE A 136 3.28 -0.08 11.08
C PHE A 136 4.14 0.08 12.35
N ALA A 137 4.04 1.20 13.08
CA ALA A 137 4.84 1.44 14.28
C ALA A 137 4.77 0.28 15.32
N PRO A 138 3.59 -0.31 15.62
CA PRO A 138 3.51 -1.46 16.52
C PRO A 138 4.32 -2.67 16.04
N CYS A 139 4.33 -2.91 14.72
CA CYS A 139 5.12 -3.99 14.14
C CYS A 139 6.61 -3.74 14.36
N TYR A 140 7.13 -2.55 14.09
CA TYR A 140 8.56 -2.29 14.29
C TYR A 140 9.00 -2.46 15.74
N GLU A 141 8.18 -2.04 16.69
CA GLU A 141 8.47 -2.26 18.11
C GLU A 141 8.48 -3.74 18.47
N ASP A 142 7.53 -4.53 17.96
CA ASP A 142 7.51 -5.98 18.19
C ASP A 142 8.73 -6.68 17.57
N TRP A 143 9.10 -6.31 16.34
CA TRP A 143 10.28 -6.86 15.68
C TRP A 143 11.57 -6.48 16.41
N ARG A 144 11.68 -5.24 16.90
CA ARG A 144 12.81 -4.77 17.72
C ARG A 144 12.93 -5.57 19.01
N LYS A 145 11.83 -5.75 19.76
CA LYS A 145 11.80 -6.56 20.99
C LYS A 145 12.21 -8.01 20.74
N ARG A 146 11.70 -8.64 19.68
CA ARG A 146 12.07 -10.02 19.31
C ARG A 146 13.56 -10.15 18.96
N ARG A 147 14.17 -9.12 18.36
CA ARG A 147 15.60 -9.11 18.07
C ARG A 147 16.44 -9.01 19.33
N LEU A 148 16.06 -8.13 20.27
CA LEU A 148 16.73 -7.99 21.57
C LEU A 148 16.63 -9.28 22.38
N TYR A 149 15.45 -9.90 22.46
CA TYR A 149 15.27 -11.17 23.16
C TYR A 149 16.14 -12.29 22.58
N ARG A 150 16.29 -12.36 21.26
CA ARG A 150 17.21 -13.32 20.62
C ARG A 150 18.68 -13.05 20.98
N GLN A 151 19.07 -11.79 21.10
CA GLN A 151 20.43 -11.40 21.44
C GLN A 151 20.75 -11.75 22.91
N GLU A 152 19.86 -11.42 23.84
CA GLU A 152 20.00 -11.75 25.28
C GLU A 152 20.03 -13.26 25.52
N SER A 153 19.21 -14.03 24.79
CA SER A 153 19.19 -15.50 24.88
C SER A 153 20.52 -16.14 24.43
N GLN A 154 21.28 -15.47 23.55
CA GLN A 154 22.59 -15.94 23.10
C GLN A 154 23.70 -15.61 24.11
N ASP A 155 23.65 -14.45 24.77
CA ASP A 155 24.63 -14.05 25.80
C ASP A 155 24.50 -14.83 27.12
N ILE A 156 23.28 -15.24 27.49
CA ILE A 156 23.05 -16.07 28.68
C ILE A 156 23.60 -17.50 28.47
N GLY A 157 23.57 -18.01 27.23
CA GLY A 157 24.11 -19.33 26.88
C GLY A 157 25.64 -19.43 26.92
N SER A 158 26.36 -18.30 26.82
CA SER A 158 27.83 -18.26 26.86
C SER A 158 28.44 -18.04 28.25
N THR A 159 27.62 -17.83 29.28
CA THR A 159 28.11 -17.41 30.62
C THR A 159 28.04 -18.53 31.68
N LEU A 160 27.69 -19.77 31.32
CA LEU A 160 27.72 -20.88 32.27
C LEU A 160 29.17 -21.27 32.62
N PRO A 161 29.60 -21.22 33.89
CA PRO A 161 30.93 -21.66 34.29
C PRO A 161 31.08 -23.16 34.04
N ILE A 162 32.19 -23.55 33.40
CA ILE A 162 32.59 -24.96 33.28
C ILE A 162 32.72 -25.52 34.70
N PRO A 163 32.00 -26.60 35.08
CA PRO A 163 32.13 -27.17 36.41
C PRO A 163 33.54 -27.76 36.59
N PRO A 164 34.16 -27.65 37.78
CA PRO A 164 35.50 -28.14 37.99
C PRO A 164 35.54 -29.67 37.86
N GLU A 165 36.50 -30.15 37.08
CA GLU A 165 36.76 -31.55 36.81
C GLU A 165 37.29 -32.22 38.10
N ASN A 166 36.39 -32.88 38.84
CA ASN A 166 36.78 -33.62 40.04
C ASN A 166 37.39 -34.97 39.65
N SER A 167 38.71 -35.03 39.74
CA SER A 167 39.52 -36.25 39.81
C SER A 167 38.90 -37.28 40.77
N ARG A 168 38.51 -38.44 40.25
CA ARG A 168 38.23 -39.63 41.06
C ARG A 168 39.13 -40.77 40.62
N THR A 169 40.18 -40.95 41.41
CA THR A 169 40.87 -42.21 41.64
C THR A 169 39.89 -43.31 42.07
N CYS A 170 39.97 -44.46 41.41
CA CYS A 170 39.71 -45.81 41.95
C CYS A 170 40.21 -46.77 40.87
N GLY A 171 41.12 -47.71 41.08
CA GLY A 171 41.31 -48.54 42.26
C GLY A 171 41.36 -49.96 41.72
N VAL A 172 42.57 -50.53 41.70
CA VAL A 172 42.90 -51.87 41.24
C VAL A 172 42.04 -52.91 41.95
N LEU A 173 41.40 -53.80 41.20
CA LEU A 173 41.27 -55.25 41.46
C LEU A 173 40.97 -55.97 40.14
#